data_AF-A0A2Y9LYR3-F1
#
_entry.id   AF-A0A2Y9LYR3-F1
#
_cell.length_a   1.000
_cell.length_b   1.000
_cell.length_c   1.000
_cell.angle_alpha   90.00
_cell.angle_beta   90.00
_cell.angle_gamma   90.00
#
_symmetry.space_group_name_H-M   'P 1'
#
loop_
_entity.id
_entity.type
_entity.pdbx_description
1 polymer ?
#
loop_
_entity_poly.entity_id
_entity_poly.type
_entity_poly.pdbx_seq_one_letter_code
_entity_poly.pdbx_strand_id
1 'polypeptide(L)'
;MAAEPVEDNCISFVEMKFINNTLYFVEDLESDYFGKLEPKFSVIRNLNDQVLFINQETQPIFEDMPDSDCSDNAPQTIFIICMYKDSLTRGLAVTISVHYKKICTLSCKNKILSFKEMSPPDNIDDEGSDIIFFQRSVPGHDDKIQFESSLYKGYFLACKKENDLFKLILKKKDENGDKSVMFTVQNKK
;
A
#
# COMPACT_ATOMS: atom_id res chain seq x y z
N MET A 1 40.95 -31.07 17.98
CA MET A 1 39.55 -31.26 18.42
C MET A 1 39.24 -30.22 19.47
N ALA A 2 38.55 -29.15 19.06
CA ALA A 2 37.60 -28.35 19.85
C ALA A 2 36.92 -27.44 18.81
N ALA A 3 35.62 -27.61 18.60
CA ALA A 3 34.85 -26.72 17.74
C ALA A 3 34.56 -25.43 18.50
N GLU A 4 34.80 -24.29 17.88
CA GLU A 4 34.39 -22.99 18.43
C GLU A 4 32.85 -22.92 18.49
N PRO A 5 32.26 -22.40 19.57
CA PRO A 5 30.82 -22.21 19.63
C PRO A 5 30.41 -21.11 18.64
N VAL A 6 29.52 -21.47 17.72
CA VAL A 6 28.84 -20.54 16.83
C VAL A 6 27.90 -19.70 17.70
N GLU A 7 28.23 -18.43 17.91
CA GLU A 7 27.30 -17.45 18.50
C GLU A 7 26.22 -17.14 17.47
N ASP A 8 25.20 -17.99 17.39
CA ASP A 8 23.95 -17.62 16.73
C ASP A 8 22.78 -18.31 17.43
N ASN A 9 22.06 -17.53 18.22
CA ASN A 9 20.63 -17.65 18.57
C ASN A 9 20.34 -16.70 19.74
N CYS A 10 20.44 -15.39 19.51
CA CYS A 10 19.90 -14.41 20.44
C CYS A 10 18.36 -14.52 20.41
N ILE A 11 17.81 -15.35 21.29
CA ILE A 11 16.40 -15.28 21.66
C ILE A 11 16.24 -14.00 22.48
N SER A 12 15.53 -13.00 21.96
CA SER A 12 15.12 -11.83 22.73
C SER A 12 14.10 -12.28 23.76
N PHE A 13 14.51 -12.43 25.02
CA PHE A 13 13.58 -12.75 26.09
C PHE A 13 12.77 -11.50 26.46
N VAL A 14 11.48 -11.50 26.11
CA VAL A 14 10.50 -10.57 26.68
C VAL A 14 10.36 -10.83 28.17
N GLU A 15 9.99 -9.79 28.94
CA GLU A 15 9.81 -9.89 30.38
C GLU A 15 8.71 -10.93 30.68
N MET A 16 8.94 -11.82 31.66
CA MET A 16 8.01 -12.90 31.98
C MET A 16 7.63 -12.82 33.45
N LYS A 17 6.34 -13.05 33.74
CA LYS A 17 5.81 -13.08 35.08
C LYS A 17 5.20 -14.45 35.36
N PHE A 18 5.61 -15.07 36.46
CA PHE A 18 5.09 -16.36 36.87
C PHE A 18 4.09 -16.17 38.01
N ILE A 19 2.83 -16.57 37.81
CA ILE A 19 1.76 -16.46 38.80
C ILE A 19 0.96 -17.76 38.81
N ASN A 20 0.69 -18.33 40.00
CA ASN A 20 -0.16 -19.53 40.16
C ASN A 20 0.21 -20.69 39.22
N ASN A 21 1.49 -21.05 39.16
CA ASN A 21 2.00 -22.11 38.29
C ASN A 21 1.80 -21.88 36.78
N THR A 22 1.47 -20.64 36.39
CA THR A 22 1.26 -20.23 34.99
C THR A 22 2.29 -19.16 34.64
N LEU A 23 2.96 -19.35 33.50
CA LEU A 23 3.90 -18.37 32.95
C LEU A 23 3.13 -17.38 32.06
N TYR A 24 3.22 -16.10 32.37
CA TYR A 24 2.66 -15.00 31.61
C TYR A 24 3.80 -14.23 30.95
N PHE A 25 3.69 -13.98 29.64
CA PHE A 25 4.56 -13.02 28.97
C PHE A 25 4.06 -11.62 29.32
N VAL A 26 4.93 -10.78 29.88
CA VAL A 26 4.68 -9.36 30.12
C VAL A 26 5.00 -8.64 28.82
N GLU A 27 4.15 -8.86 27.82
CA GLU A 27 4.09 -8.01 26.65
C GLU A 27 2.96 -7.01 26.86
N ASP A 28 3.14 -5.78 26.38
CA ASP A 28 2.02 -5.07 25.77
C ASP A 28 1.61 -5.98 24.60
N LEU A 29 0.64 -6.87 24.85
CA LEU A 29 0.11 -7.83 23.88
C LEU A 29 0.01 -7.11 22.53
N GLU A 30 0.71 -7.63 21.52
CA GLU A 30 0.80 -7.01 20.20
C GLU A 30 -0.62 -6.65 19.73
N SER A 31 -0.91 -5.36 19.82
CA SER A 31 -2.10 -4.71 19.30
C SER A 31 -2.42 -5.25 17.90
N ASP A 32 -3.64 -5.67 17.58
CA ASP A 32 -4.11 -5.82 16.20
C ASP A 32 -4.17 -4.42 15.53
N TYR A 33 -3.02 -3.80 15.30
CA TYR A 33 -2.88 -2.45 14.77
C TYR A 33 -1.97 -2.44 13.55
N PHE A 34 -2.33 -1.61 12.58
CA PHE A 34 -1.47 -1.26 11.47
C PHE A 34 -0.30 -0.39 11.95
N GLY A 35 0.85 -0.99 12.23
CA GLY A 35 2.09 -0.26 12.59
C GLY A 35 2.86 0.18 11.36
N LYS A 36 3.09 1.50 11.20
CA LYS A 36 3.74 2.09 10.01
C LYS A 36 5.22 1.71 9.88
N LEU A 37 5.61 1.24 8.69
CA LEU A 37 6.98 0.97 8.27
C LEU A 37 7.55 2.13 7.43
N GLU A 38 8.82 2.04 7.06
CA GLU A 38 9.47 3.06 6.22
C GLU A 38 8.71 3.26 4.89
N PRO A 39 8.41 4.52 4.52
CA PRO A 39 7.71 4.84 3.29
C PRO A 39 8.59 4.60 2.05
N LYS A 40 7.99 4.12 0.97
CA LYS A 40 8.66 3.98 -0.34
C LYS A 40 8.14 5.00 -1.33
N PHE A 41 9.06 5.75 -1.94
CA PHE A 41 8.73 6.64 -3.06
C PHE A 41 8.68 5.85 -4.36
N SER A 42 7.56 5.91 -5.06
CA SER A 42 7.26 4.99 -6.15
C SER A 42 6.57 5.68 -7.31
N VAL A 43 6.85 5.19 -8.53
CA VAL A 43 6.05 5.47 -9.72
C VAL A 43 5.10 4.29 -9.94
N ILE A 44 3.82 4.58 -10.15
CA ILE A 44 2.78 3.57 -10.38
C ILE A 44 2.37 3.64 -11.85
N ARG A 45 2.37 2.51 -12.56
CA ARG A 45 1.89 2.43 -13.94
C ARG A 45 0.79 1.40 -14.10
N ASN A 46 -0.13 1.65 -15.03
CA ASN A 46 -1.12 0.65 -15.43
C ASN A 46 -0.50 -0.37 -16.42
N LEU A 47 -1.28 -1.35 -16.89
CA LEU A 47 -0.76 -2.38 -17.82
C LEU A 47 -0.33 -1.86 -19.20
N ASN A 48 -0.81 -0.68 -19.60
CA ASN A 48 -0.40 -0.04 -20.84
C ASN A 48 0.85 0.83 -20.65
N ASP A 49 1.53 0.71 -19.50
CA ASP A 49 2.71 1.49 -19.12
C ASP A 49 2.46 2.99 -18.93
N GLN A 50 1.18 3.40 -18.87
CA GLN A 50 0.81 4.78 -18.57
C GLN A 50 1.02 5.06 -17.08
N VAL A 51 1.63 6.21 -16.78
CA VAL A 51 2.03 6.65 -15.44
C VAL A 51 0.87 7.33 -14.74
N LEU A 52 0.59 6.90 -13.50
CA LEU A 52 -0.32 7.60 -12.62
C LEU A 52 0.28 8.96 -12.24
N PHE A 53 -0.49 10.03 -12.33
CA PHE A 53 -0.13 11.33 -11.80
C PHE A 53 -1.35 12.13 -11.35
N ILE A 54 -1.11 13.16 -10.55
CA ILE A 54 -2.13 14.10 -10.09
C ILE A 54 -2.13 15.32 -11.00
N ASN A 55 -3.22 15.53 -11.74
CA ASN A 55 -3.34 16.69 -12.61
C ASN A 55 -3.59 18.00 -11.84
N GLN A 56 -3.65 19.12 -12.57
CA GLN A 56 -3.88 20.45 -11.98
C GLN A 56 -5.20 20.55 -11.20
N GLU A 57 -6.22 19.78 -11.61
CA GLU A 57 -7.53 19.67 -10.96
C GLU A 57 -7.54 18.68 -9.78
N THR A 58 -6.37 18.22 -9.32
CA THR A 58 -6.20 17.23 -8.24
C THR A 58 -6.82 15.85 -8.52
N GLN A 59 -7.04 15.53 -9.78
CA GLN A 59 -7.59 14.24 -10.20
C GLN A 59 -6.45 13.24 -10.48
N PRO A 60 -6.58 11.99 -10.03
CA PRO A 60 -5.65 10.92 -10.37
C PRO A 60 -5.95 10.33 -11.75
N ILE A 61 -5.04 10.57 -12.68
CA ILE A 61 -5.16 10.11 -14.07
C ILE A 61 -3.89 9.40 -14.54
N PHE A 62 -4.00 8.62 -15.61
CA PHE A 62 -2.91 7.91 -16.26
C PHE A 62 -2.58 8.53 -17.61
N GLU A 63 -1.30 8.78 -17.85
CA GLU A 63 -0.80 9.33 -19.12
C GLU A 63 0.44 8.58 -19.62
N ASP A 64 0.60 8.55 -20.93
CA ASP A 64 1.81 8.03 -21.58
C ASP A 64 2.97 8.99 -21.28
N MET A 65 3.93 8.53 -20.48
CA MET A 65 5.02 9.38 -19.98
C MET A 65 6.33 8.59 -19.89
N PRO A 66 7.40 9.01 -20.59
CA PRO A 66 8.71 8.38 -20.46
C PRO A 66 9.34 8.69 -19.10
N ASP A 67 10.37 7.92 -18.72
CA ASP A 67 11.02 8.04 -17.41
C ASP A 67 11.70 9.41 -17.17
N SER A 68 12.14 10.08 -18.23
CA SER A 68 12.64 11.47 -18.17
C SER A 68 11.56 12.41 -17.66
N ASP A 69 10.40 12.35 -18.31
CA ASP A 69 9.27 13.24 -18.05
C ASP A 69 8.63 12.92 -16.69
N CYS A 70 8.73 11.67 -16.23
CA CYS A 70 8.34 11.30 -14.87
C CYS A 70 9.12 12.09 -13.82
N SER A 71 10.39 12.37 -14.08
CA SER A 71 11.25 13.11 -13.15
C SER A 71 10.98 14.62 -13.23
N ASP A 72 10.72 15.14 -14.42
CA ASP A 72 10.39 16.56 -14.64
C ASP A 72 9.00 16.91 -14.08
N ASN A 73 8.05 15.98 -14.13
CA ASN A 73 6.71 16.12 -13.55
C ASN A 73 6.66 15.78 -12.05
N ALA A 74 7.79 15.46 -11.41
CA ALA A 74 7.84 15.37 -9.96
C ALA A 74 7.44 16.72 -9.33
N PRO A 75 6.66 16.75 -8.24
CA PRO A 75 6.31 15.61 -7.38
C PRO A 75 5.02 14.86 -7.77
N GLN A 76 4.31 15.25 -8.85
CA GLN A 76 2.96 14.77 -9.17
C GLN A 76 2.90 13.30 -9.61
N THR A 77 4.03 12.75 -10.04
CA THR A 77 4.24 11.37 -10.51
C THR A 77 4.85 10.45 -9.45
N ILE A 78 5.24 11.01 -8.28
CA ILE A 78 5.92 10.27 -7.21
C ILE A 78 4.94 10.05 -6.06
N PHE A 79 4.55 8.80 -5.87
CA PHE A 79 3.65 8.37 -4.79
C PHE A 79 4.45 7.84 -3.61
N ILE A 80 3.99 8.15 -2.41
CA ILE A 80 4.53 7.69 -1.14
C ILE A 80 3.67 6.49 -0.71
N ILE A 81 4.22 5.29 -0.78
CA ILE A 81 3.56 4.07 -0.33
C ILE A 81 4.07 3.76 1.08
N CYS A 82 3.24 4.02 2.08
CA CYS A 82 3.54 3.63 3.46
C CYS A 82 2.98 2.23 3.70
N MET A 83 3.84 1.32 4.15
CA MET A 83 3.45 -0.04 4.48
C MET A 83 3.10 -0.12 5.96
N TYR A 84 2.17 -1.01 6.29
CA TYR A 84 1.75 -1.24 7.66
C TYR A 84 1.83 -2.73 7.98
N LYS A 85 2.27 -3.06 9.19
CA LYS A 85 2.20 -4.43 9.72
C LYS A 85 0.72 -4.77 9.94
N ASP A 86 0.18 -5.73 9.19
CA ASP A 86 -1.15 -6.29 9.40
C ASP A 86 -0.97 -7.63 10.15
N SER A 87 -1.76 -7.88 11.19
CA SER A 87 -1.77 -9.16 11.90
C SER A 87 -2.46 -10.26 11.09
N LEU A 88 -3.19 -9.90 10.02
CA LEU A 88 -3.96 -10.81 9.18
C LEU A 88 -3.33 -11.03 7.79
N THR A 89 -3.40 -12.26 7.29
CA THR A 89 -2.80 -12.68 5.99
C THR A 89 -3.65 -12.25 4.78
N ARG A 90 -4.06 -10.98 4.72
CA ARG A 90 -4.96 -10.43 3.68
C ARG A 90 -4.20 -9.68 2.58
N GLY A 91 -2.88 -9.73 2.56
CA GLY A 91 -2.00 -8.93 1.70
C GLY A 91 -1.26 -7.86 2.50
N LEU A 92 -0.34 -7.14 1.87
CA LEU A 92 0.41 -6.09 2.56
C LEU A 92 -0.45 -4.83 2.65
N ALA A 93 -0.78 -4.39 3.87
CA ALA A 93 -1.55 -3.17 4.09
C ALA A 93 -0.70 -1.94 3.75
N VAL A 94 -1.24 -1.07 2.89
CA VAL A 94 -0.58 0.15 2.46
C VAL A 94 -1.52 1.35 2.40
N THR A 95 -0.99 2.55 2.63
CA THR A 95 -1.59 3.80 2.17
C THR A 95 -0.82 4.32 0.96
N ILE A 96 -1.51 5.05 0.08
CA ILE A 96 -0.92 5.68 -1.11
C ILE A 96 -1.11 7.18 -0.97
N SER A 97 -0.01 7.91 -0.86
CA SER A 97 -0.03 9.37 -0.74
C SER A 97 0.76 10.03 -1.85
N VAL A 98 0.56 11.33 -2.00
CA VAL A 98 1.27 12.16 -2.98
C VAL A 98 1.56 13.51 -2.35
N HIS A 99 2.70 14.10 -2.70
CA HIS A 99 3.02 15.45 -2.29
C HIS A 99 2.59 16.44 -3.37
N TYR A 100 1.39 17.02 -3.22
CA TYR A 100 0.88 18.05 -4.11
C TYR A 100 0.54 19.32 -3.34
N LYS A 101 1.50 20.27 -3.26
CA LYS A 101 1.51 21.43 -2.34
C LYS A 101 1.57 21.05 -0.86
N LYS A 102 0.78 20.06 -0.45
CA LYS A 102 0.75 19.38 0.85
C LYS A 102 0.67 17.87 0.61
N ILE A 103 0.83 17.09 1.67
CA ILE A 103 0.64 15.64 1.60
C ILE A 103 -0.85 15.33 1.53
N CYS A 104 -1.24 14.60 0.49
CA CYS A 104 -2.59 14.07 0.35
C CYS A 104 -2.55 12.54 0.28
N THR A 105 -3.51 11.88 0.93
CA THR A 105 -3.61 10.42 0.99
C THR A 105 -4.87 9.94 0.27
N LEU A 106 -4.73 8.89 -0.54
CA LEU A 106 -5.81 8.28 -1.30
C LEU A 106 -6.83 7.64 -0.34
N SER A 107 -8.10 8.00 -0.53
CA SER A 107 -9.25 7.48 0.19
C SER A 107 -10.25 6.91 -0.80
N CYS A 108 -10.92 5.83 -0.42
CA CYS A 108 -12.00 5.21 -1.15
C CYS A 108 -13.38 5.37 -0.49
N LYS A 109 -13.54 6.32 0.44
CA LYS A 109 -14.77 6.52 1.21
C LYS A 109 -16.00 6.59 0.29
N ASN A 110 -17.07 5.89 0.67
CA ASN A 110 -18.30 5.77 -0.11
C ASN A 110 -18.10 5.18 -1.52
N LYS A 111 -17.05 4.36 -1.71
CA LYS A 111 -16.63 3.78 -3.01
C LYS A 111 -16.21 4.82 -4.06
N ILE A 112 -15.89 6.04 -3.64
CA ILE A 112 -15.41 7.11 -4.51
C ILE A 112 -13.95 7.38 -4.16
N LEU A 113 -13.06 7.34 -5.16
CA LEU A 113 -11.66 7.67 -4.95
C LEU A 113 -11.46 9.18 -4.85
N SER A 114 -10.71 9.61 -3.85
CA SER A 114 -10.31 11.01 -3.67
C SER A 114 -9.00 11.10 -2.91
N PHE A 115 -8.19 12.12 -3.20
CA PHE A 115 -7.03 12.46 -2.40
C PHE A 115 -7.45 13.45 -1.31
N LYS A 116 -7.34 13.03 -0.04
CA LYS A 116 -7.65 13.87 1.11
C LYS A 116 -6.38 14.51 1.63
N GLU A 117 -6.42 15.80 1.97
CA GLU A 117 -5.30 16.50 2.61
C GLU A 117 -5.07 15.94 4.02
N MET A 118 -4.20 14.93 4.12
CA MET A 118 -3.78 14.29 5.35
C MET A 118 -2.50 13.47 5.10
N SER A 119 -1.64 13.40 6.11
CA SER A 119 -0.50 12.48 6.12
C SER A 119 -0.96 11.07 6.50
N PRO A 120 -0.26 10.02 6.01
CA PRO A 120 -0.45 8.66 6.51
C PRO A 120 -0.29 8.59 8.03
N PRO A 121 -1.32 8.17 8.78
CA PRO A 121 -1.25 8.07 10.23
C PRO A 121 -0.26 6.99 10.65
N ASP A 122 0.29 7.10 11.86
CA ASP A 122 1.28 6.14 12.34
C ASP A 122 0.65 4.81 12.80
N ASN A 123 -0.59 4.88 13.29
CA ASN A 123 -1.41 3.73 13.67
C ASN A 123 -2.83 3.89 13.10
N ILE A 124 -3.45 2.76 12.74
CA ILE A 124 -4.84 2.70 12.24
C ILE A 124 -5.53 1.54 12.93
N ASP A 125 -6.75 1.77 13.42
CA ASP A 125 -7.60 0.76 14.05
C ASP A 125 -8.10 -0.27 13.00
N ASP A 126 -8.14 -1.56 13.35
CA ASP A 126 -8.32 -2.70 12.44
C ASP A 126 -9.72 -2.82 11.79
N GLU A 127 -10.70 -1.99 12.18
CA GLU A 127 -12.03 -1.99 11.56
C GLU A 127 -12.06 -1.28 10.19
N GLY A 128 -11.31 -1.80 9.21
CA GLY A 128 -11.41 -1.44 7.78
C GLY A 128 -11.29 0.06 7.48
N SER A 129 -10.14 0.49 6.98
CA SER A 129 -9.89 1.92 6.74
C SER A 129 -10.15 2.33 5.29
N ASP A 130 -10.81 3.47 5.08
CA ASP A 130 -11.03 3.99 3.73
C ASP A 130 -9.74 4.42 3.02
N ILE A 131 -8.62 4.55 3.75
CA ILE A 131 -7.31 4.88 3.19
C ILE A 131 -6.37 3.67 3.04
N ILE A 132 -6.73 2.51 3.60
CA ILE A 132 -5.90 1.30 3.53
C ILE A 132 -6.32 0.42 2.37
N PHE A 133 -5.31 0.02 1.61
CA PHE A 133 -5.41 -0.95 0.53
C PHE A 133 -4.48 -2.13 0.79
N PHE A 134 -4.93 -3.35 0.50
CA PHE A 134 -4.11 -4.54 0.52
C PHE A 134 -3.41 -4.68 -0.83
N GLN A 135 -2.11 -4.44 -0.84
CA GLN A 135 -1.23 -4.73 -1.96
C GLN A 135 -1.01 -6.25 -2.06
N ARG A 136 -1.25 -6.81 -3.25
CA ARG A 136 -1.08 -8.24 -3.55
C ARG A 136 -0.41 -8.45 -4.90
N SER A 137 0.46 -9.45 -4.99
CA SER A 137 0.97 -9.92 -6.28
C SER A 137 -0.12 -10.64 -7.08
N VAL A 138 -0.07 -10.52 -8.40
CA VAL A 138 -0.99 -11.24 -9.30
C VAL A 138 -0.43 -12.64 -9.57
N PRO A 139 -1.17 -13.73 -9.29
CA PRO A 139 -0.70 -15.07 -9.60
C PRO A 139 -0.33 -15.23 -11.08
N GLY A 140 0.85 -15.80 -11.34
CA GLY A 140 1.38 -15.97 -12.71
C GLY A 140 2.14 -14.76 -13.27
N HIS A 141 2.29 -13.68 -12.50
CA HIS A 141 3.07 -12.50 -12.88
C HIS A 141 3.94 -12.01 -11.73
N ASP A 142 5.25 -11.91 -11.95
CA ASP A 142 6.20 -11.54 -10.87
C ASP A 142 6.22 -10.03 -10.59
N ASP A 143 5.89 -9.21 -11.57
CA ASP A 143 6.00 -7.74 -11.52
C ASP A 143 4.65 -7.02 -11.35
N LYS A 144 3.53 -7.75 -11.47
CA LYS A 144 2.18 -7.16 -11.44
C LYS A 144 1.58 -7.25 -10.05
N ILE A 145 0.98 -6.15 -9.63
CA ILE A 145 0.30 -6.04 -8.35
C ILE A 145 -1.14 -5.56 -8.50
N GLN A 146 -1.94 -5.79 -7.47
CA GLN A 146 -3.31 -5.33 -7.30
C GLN A 146 -3.45 -4.66 -5.93
N PHE A 147 -4.33 -3.68 -5.83
CA PHE A 147 -4.66 -3.00 -4.58
C PHE A 147 -6.14 -3.21 -4.27
N GLU A 148 -6.44 -4.05 -3.28
CA GLU A 148 -7.81 -4.27 -2.80
C GLU A 148 -8.14 -3.28 -1.68
N SER A 149 -9.33 -2.69 -1.66
CA SER A 149 -9.78 -1.85 -0.54
C SER A 149 -9.94 -2.69 0.73
N SER A 150 -9.42 -2.21 1.87
CA SER A 150 -9.67 -2.86 3.15
C SER A 150 -11.11 -2.66 3.65
N LEU A 151 -11.72 -1.50 3.35
CA LEU A 151 -13.09 -1.18 3.70
C LEU A 151 -14.14 -1.88 2.81
N TYR A 152 -13.84 -2.09 1.53
CA TYR A 152 -14.76 -2.69 0.57
C TYR A 152 -14.19 -3.96 -0.06
N LYS A 153 -14.41 -5.10 0.60
CA LYS A 153 -13.96 -6.42 0.12
C LYS A 153 -14.42 -6.69 -1.33
N GLY A 154 -13.48 -7.16 -2.15
CA GLY A 154 -13.68 -7.43 -3.58
C GLY A 154 -13.63 -6.20 -4.49
N TYR A 155 -13.44 -5.00 -3.93
CA TYR A 155 -13.21 -3.78 -4.70
C TYR A 155 -11.73 -3.46 -4.78
N PHE A 156 -11.28 -3.12 -5.99
CA PHE A 156 -9.89 -2.89 -6.32
C PHE A 156 -9.71 -1.51 -6.96
N LEU A 157 -8.52 -0.95 -6.79
CA LEU A 157 -8.07 0.15 -7.64
C LEU A 157 -7.99 -0.34 -9.08
N ALA A 158 -8.41 0.50 -10.01
CA ALA A 158 -8.42 0.18 -11.44
C ALA A 158 -8.19 1.41 -12.30
N CYS A 159 -7.59 1.20 -13.47
CA CYS A 159 -7.62 2.17 -14.56
C CYS A 159 -8.93 1.98 -15.35
N LYS A 160 -9.61 3.08 -15.67
CA LYS A 160 -10.76 3.10 -16.57
C LYS A 160 -10.66 4.29 -17.51
N LYS A 161 -10.88 4.05 -18.81
CA LYS A 161 -11.04 5.12 -19.79
C LYS A 161 -12.43 5.74 -19.65
N GLU A 162 -12.48 7.04 -19.41
CA GLU A 162 -13.69 7.86 -19.41
C GLU A 162 -13.46 9.05 -20.35
N ASN A 163 -14.18 9.08 -21.46
CA ASN A 163 -13.91 9.98 -22.58
C ASN A 163 -12.46 9.80 -23.07
N ASP A 164 -11.69 10.90 -23.13
CA ASP A 164 -10.30 10.89 -23.55
C ASP A 164 -9.30 10.74 -22.39
N LEU A 165 -9.79 10.56 -21.16
CA LEU A 165 -8.95 10.44 -19.96
C LEU A 165 -8.94 9.02 -19.41
N PHE A 166 -7.77 8.56 -18.96
CA PHE A 166 -7.64 7.33 -18.19
C PHE A 166 -7.62 7.68 -16.71
N LYS A 167 -8.66 7.30 -15.97
CA LYS A 167 -8.82 7.67 -14.56
C LYS A 167 -8.53 6.49 -13.64
N LEU A 168 -7.98 6.80 -12.47
CA LEU A 168 -7.95 5.88 -11.35
C LEU A 168 -9.35 5.83 -10.69
N ILE A 169 -9.92 4.63 -10.59
CA ILE A 169 -11.24 4.40 -9.99
C ILE A 169 -11.20 3.23 -9.00
N LEU A 170 -12.24 3.12 -8.18
CA LEU A 170 -12.52 1.92 -7.40
C LEU A 170 -13.63 1.12 -8.11
N LYS A 171 -13.40 -0.17 -8.38
CA LYS A 171 -14.43 -1.04 -8.94
C LYS A 171 -14.41 -2.43 -8.33
N LYS A 172 -15.54 -3.13 -8.38
CA LYS A 172 -15.57 -4.56 -8.06
C LYS A 172 -14.79 -5.31 -9.14
N LYS A 173 -13.89 -6.21 -8.74
CA LYS A 173 -13.13 -7.01 -9.71
C LYS A 173 -14.05 -8.04 -10.35
N ASP A 174 -14.04 -8.08 -11.69
CA ASP A 174 -14.77 -9.09 -12.44
C ASP A 174 -14.02 -10.43 -12.39
N GLU A 175 -14.75 -11.54 -12.36
CA GLU A 175 -14.18 -12.88 -12.19
C GLU A 175 -13.30 -13.31 -13.39
N ASN A 176 -13.49 -12.70 -14.57
CA ASN A 176 -12.84 -13.10 -15.81
C ASN A 176 -11.73 -12.13 -16.23
N GLY A 177 -10.51 -12.39 -15.74
CA GLY A 177 -9.28 -11.85 -16.36
C GLY A 177 -9.19 -10.33 -16.42
N ASP A 178 -9.82 -9.64 -15.47
CA ASP A 178 -9.84 -8.18 -15.41
C ASP A 178 -8.42 -7.63 -15.24
N LYS A 179 -7.89 -7.13 -16.35
CA LYS A 179 -6.55 -6.59 -16.47
C LYS A 179 -6.46 -5.15 -15.95
N SER A 180 -7.58 -4.43 -15.86
CA SER A 180 -7.55 -3.00 -15.55
C SER A 180 -7.23 -2.70 -14.07
N VAL A 181 -7.27 -3.72 -13.20
CA VAL A 181 -6.85 -3.65 -11.78
C VAL A 181 -5.36 -3.93 -11.56
N MET A 182 -4.61 -4.25 -12.61
CA MET A 182 -3.20 -4.60 -12.51
C MET A 182 -2.30 -3.38 -12.72
N PHE A 183 -1.29 -3.26 -11.87
CA PHE A 183 -0.32 -2.17 -11.90
C PHE A 183 1.10 -2.71 -11.79
N THR A 184 2.07 -1.90 -12.20
CA THR A 184 3.47 -2.04 -11.80
C THR A 184 3.83 -0.92 -10.83
N VAL A 185 4.67 -1.23 -9.85
CA VAL A 185 5.19 -0.27 -8.88
C VAL A 185 6.70 -0.29 -8.94
N GLN A 186 7.27 0.83 -9.37
CA GLN A 186 8.70 1.03 -9.45
C GLN A 186 9.15 1.92 -8.30
N ASN A 187 9.82 1.31 -7.32
CA ASN A 187 10.42 2.05 -6.21
C ASN A 187 11.60 2.89 -6.72
N LYS A 188 11.65 4.17 -6.36
CA LYS A 188 12.85 4.98 -6.55
C LYS A 188 13.91 4.57 -5.51
N LYS A 189 15.16 4.54 -5.95
CA LYS A 189 16.33 4.29 -5.10
C LYS A 189 16.76 5.58 -4.40
#